data_AF-A0A8J4PV70-F1
#
_entry.id   AF-A0A8J4PV70-F1
#
_cell.length_a   1.000
_cell.length_b   1.000
_cell.length_c   1.000
_cell.angle_alpha   90.00
_cell.angle_beta   90.00
_cell.angle_gamma   90.00
#
_symmetry.space_group_name_H-M   'P 1'
#
loop_
_entity.id
_entity.type
_entity.pdbx_description
1 polymer ?
#
loop_
_entity_poly.entity_id
_entity_poly.type
_entity_poly.pdbx_seq_one_letter_code
_entity_poly.pdbx_strand_id
1 'polypeptide(L)'
;MAEEVPTTWVEKQHLRPQVLDIDVTQKHKERIATNVKFAIEFEQNENELKLYQNILAECFYKQRQGYIKNCRPIVLEYLQKVADVESKNY
;
A
#
# COMPACT_ATOMS: atom_id res chain seq x y z
N MET A 1 -36.89 31.84 20.62
CA MET A 1 -35.58 31.54 21.22
C MET A 1 -34.70 31.08 20.08
N ALA A 2 -33.80 31.95 19.62
CA ALA A 2 -32.84 31.63 18.56
C ALA A 2 -31.51 31.32 19.26
N GLU A 3 -31.00 30.10 19.09
CA GLU A 3 -29.69 29.70 19.59
C GLU A 3 -28.61 30.33 18.71
N GLU A 4 -27.92 31.34 19.25
CA GLU A 4 -26.77 31.97 18.62
C GLU A 4 -25.56 31.03 18.69
N VAL A 5 -25.18 30.47 17.53
CA VAL A 5 -23.94 29.70 17.38
C VAL A 5 -22.74 30.66 17.51
N PRO A 6 -21.75 30.39 18.38
CA PRO A 6 -20.63 31.30 18.56
C PRO A 6 -19.67 31.19 17.37
N THR A 7 -19.64 32.23 16.53
CA THR A 7 -18.67 32.37 15.45
C THR A 7 -17.31 32.70 16.04
N THR A 8 -16.47 31.68 16.25
CA THR A 8 -15.08 31.87 16.66
C THR A 8 -14.25 32.32 15.47
N TRP A 9 -13.70 33.53 15.55
CA TRP A 9 -12.76 34.05 14.56
C TRP A 9 -11.40 33.43 14.83
N VAL A 10 -10.98 32.51 13.97
CA VAL A 10 -9.59 32.04 13.96
C VAL A 10 -8.75 33.17 13.38
N GLU A 11 -8.04 33.88 14.25
CA GLU A 11 -6.99 34.82 13.87
C GLU A 11 -6.02 34.09 12.94
N LYS A 12 -5.92 34.57 11.69
CA LYS A 12 -4.96 34.08 10.69
C LYS A 12 -3.54 34.40 11.18
N GLN A 13 -3.02 33.59 12.09
CA GLN A 13 -1.60 33.57 12.39
C GLN A 13 -0.86 33.19 11.11
N HIS A 14 -0.28 34.19 10.45
CA HIS A 14 0.87 34.14 9.56
C HIS A 14 1.16 32.76 8.95
N LEU A 15 0.25 32.25 8.11
CA LEU A 15 0.59 31.22 7.14
C LEU A 15 1.48 31.93 6.11
N ARG A 16 2.79 31.82 6.29
CA ARG A 16 3.79 32.32 5.33
C ARG A 16 3.38 31.80 3.95
N PRO A 17 3.15 32.67 2.95
CA PRO A 17 2.98 32.24 1.58
C PRO A 17 4.39 31.96 1.03
N GLN A 18 5.00 30.89 1.52
CA GLN A 18 5.99 30.14 0.77
C GLN A 18 5.32 28.82 0.41
N VAL A 19 4.22 28.93 -0.34
CA VAL A 19 3.98 27.91 -1.36
C VAL A 19 5.22 28.01 -2.22
N LEU A 20 6.13 27.08 -2.02
CA LEU A 20 7.28 26.93 -2.89
C LEU A 20 6.70 26.84 -4.31
N ASP A 21 6.83 27.93 -5.07
CA ASP A 21 6.93 27.86 -6.52
C ASP A 21 8.23 27.11 -6.80
N ILE A 22 8.18 25.80 -6.59
CA ILE A 22 9.20 24.90 -7.09
C ILE A 22 8.99 24.96 -8.59
N ASP A 23 9.94 25.54 -9.30
CA ASP A 23 10.11 25.34 -10.72
C ASP A 23 10.45 23.85 -10.92
N VAL A 24 9.42 23.00 -10.85
CA VAL A 24 9.54 21.55 -10.94
C VAL A 24 9.81 21.23 -12.41
N THR A 25 11.08 21.31 -12.79
CA THR A 25 11.62 20.81 -14.06
C THR A 25 10.94 19.47 -14.38
N GLN A 26 10.51 19.22 -15.62
CA GLN A 26 9.77 17.99 -16.03
C GLN A 26 10.34 16.70 -15.39
N LYS A 27 11.67 16.59 -15.29
CA LYS A 27 12.39 15.48 -14.65
C LYS A 27 11.98 15.19 -13.21
N HIS A 28 11.64 16.22 -12.42
CA HIS A 28 11.26 16.06 -11.02
C HIS A 28 9.79 15.62 -10.89
N LYS A 29 8.90 16.05 -11.81
CA LYS A 29 7.53 15.49 -11.92
C LYS A 29 7.56 14.01 -12.34
N GLU A 30 8.38 13.67 -13.31
CA GLU A 30 8.58 12.28 -13.76
C GLU A 30 9.11 11.41 -12.61
N ARG A 31 10.08 11.90 -11.84
CA ARG A 31 10.61 11.19 -10.68
C ARG A 31 9.56 10.94 -9.60
N ILE A 32 8.72 11.92 -9.29
CA ILE A 32 7.61 11.75 -8.34
C ILE A 32 6.60 10.73 -8.88
N ALA A 33 6.23 10.82 -10.16
CA ALA A 33 5.30 9.87 -10.78
C ALA A 33 5.84 8.43 -10.75
N THR A 34 7.13 8.25 -11.02
CA THR A 34 7.80 6.93 -10.92
C THR A 34 7.77 6.43 -9.47
N ASN A 35 8.11 7.26 -8.49
CA ASN A 35 8.07 6.86 -7.08
C ASN A 35 6.66 6.49 -6.61
N VAL A 36 5.63 7.21 -7.06
CA VAL A 36 4.23 6.88 -6.76
C VAL A 36 3.83 5.54 -7.39
N LYS A 37 4.24 5.29 -8.64
CA LYS A 37 4.01 3.98 -9.29
C LYS A 37 4.69 2.84 -8.51
N PHE A 38 5.94 3.02 -8.13
CA PHE A 38 6.66 2.05 -7.29
C PHE A 38 5.94 1.79 -5.96
N ALA A 39 5.46 2.84 -5.29
CA ALA A 39 4.73 2.69 -4.03
C ALA A 39 3.41 1.91 -4.21
N ILE A 40 2.66 2.18 -5.28
CA ILE A 40 1.42 1.46 -5.60
C ILE A 40 1.72 -0.01 -5.90
N GLU A 41 2.73 -0.30 -6.72
CA GLU A 41 3.12 -1.67 -7.06
C GLU A 41 3.60 -2.45 -5.82
N PHE A 42 4.35 -1.79 -4.94
CA PHE A 42 4.80 -2.38 -3.67
C PHE A 42 3.62 -2.74 -2.77
N GLU A 43 2.66 -1.83 -2.59
CA GLU A 43 1.46 -2.07 -1.78
C GLU A 43 0.59 -3.18 -2.37
N GLN A 44 0.45 -3.26 -3.70
CA GLN A 44 -0.25 -4.35 -4.37
C GLN A 44 0.41 -5.70 -4.11
N ASN A 45 1.74 -5.78 -4.23
CA ASN A 45 2.48 -7.02 -3.98
C ASN A 45 2.35 -7.48 -2.51
N GLU A 46 2.44 -6.57 -1.54
CA GLU A 46 2.22 -6.91 -0.13
C GLU A 46 0.81 -7.43 0.14
N ASN A 47 -0.21 -6.78 -0.43
CA ASN A 47 -1.60 -7.18 -0.26
C ASN A 47 -1.87 -8.55 -0.90
N GLU A 48 -1.27 -8.82 -2.07
CA GLU A 48 -1.37 -10.11 -2.73
C GLU A 48 -0.71 -11.22 -1.88
N LEU A 49 0.48 -10.98 -1.33
CA LEU A 49 1.14 -11.95 -0.44
C LEU A 49 0.32 -12.23 0.83
N LYS A 50 -0.28 -11.21 1.45
CA LYS A 50 -1.20 -11.37 2.59
C LYS A 50 -2.43 -12.21 2.22
N LEU A 51 -2.98 -12.01 1.03
CA LEU A 51 -4.12 -12.80 0.56
C LEU A 51 -3.74 -14.28 0.43
N TYR A 52 -2.60 -14.61 -0.17
CA TYR A 52 -2.11 -15.99 -0.25
C TYR A 52 -1.88 -16.61 1.13
N GLN A 53 -1.34 -15.87 2.09
CA GLN A 53 -1.19 -16.34 3.48
C GLN A 53 -2.55 -16.70 4.10
N ASN A 54 -3.57 -15.87 3.91
CA ASN A 54 -4.93 -16.14 4.40
C ASN A 54 -5.52 -17.41 3.75
N ILE A 55 -5.37 -17.56 2.42
CA ILE A 55 -5.83 -18.74 1.69
C ILE A 55 -5.13 -20.00 2.21
N LEU A 56 -3.81 -19.94 2.44
CA LEU A 56 -3.05 -21.07 2.98
C LEU A 56 -3.47 -21.43 4.40
N ALA A 57 -3.75 -20.44 5.25
CA ALA A 57 -4.27 -20.66 6.60
C ALA A 57 -5.65 -21.35 6.58
N GLU A 58 -6.56 -20.89 5.72
CA GLU A 58 -7.84 -21.55 5.51
C GLU A 58 -7.69 -22.98 4.98
N CYS A 59 -6.80 -23.18 4.01
CA CYS A 59 -6.56 -24.49 3.41
C CYS A 59 -5.99 -25.45 4.45
N PHE A 60 -5.07 -25.00 5.30
CA PHE A 60 -4.57 -25.76 6.44
C PHE A 60 -5.68 -26.12 7.42
N TYR A 61 -6.53 -25.15 7.78
CA TYR A 61 -7.63 -25.39 8.72
C TYR A 61 -8.63 -26.43 8.20
N LYS A 62 -8.99 -26.37 6.91
CA LYS A 62 -9.95 -27.27 6.26
C LYS A 62 -9.38 -28.66 5.99
N GLN A 63 -8.12 -28.75 5.55
CA GLN A 63 -7.54 -30.02 5.07
C GLN A 63 -6.72 -30.76 6.13
N ARG A 64 -6.20 -30.08 7.17
CA ARG A 64 -5.36 -30.61 8.25
C ARG A 64 -4.33 -31.66 7.77
N GLN A 65 -4.69 -32.94 7.79
CA GLN A 65 -3.84 -34.06 7.35
C GLN A 65 -3.58 -34.08 5.83
N GLY A 66 -4.50 -33.56 5.03
CA GLY A 66 -4.39 -33.43 3.57
C GLY A 66 -3.70 -32.16 3.09
N TYR A 67 -3.25 -31.28 3.99
CA TYR A 67 -2.70 -29.96 3.63
C TYR A 67 -1.59 -30.04 2.59
N ILE A 68 -0.58 -30.89 2.82
CA ILE A 68 0.56 -31.03 1.91
C ILE A 68 0.14 -31.56 0.54
N LYS A 69 -0.93 -32.35 0.44
CA LYS A 69 -1.38 -32.89 -0.85
C LYS A 69 -2.29 -31.89 -1.59
N ASN A 70 -3.20 -31.26 -0.86
CA ASN A 70 -4.31 -30.49 -1.44
C ASN A 70 -3.98 -29.00 -1.59
N CYS A 71 -3.12 -28.45 -0.72
CA CYS A 71 -2.75 -27.05 -0.72
C CYS A 71 -1.39 -26.80 -1.41
N ARG A 72 -0.68 -27.85 -1.85
CA ARG A 72 0.64 -27.74 -2.51
C ARG A 72 0.68 -26.76 -3.70
N PRO A 73 -0.31 -26.73 -4.61
CA PRO A 73 -0.28 -25.77 -5.71
C PRO A 73 -0.26 -24.32 -5.22
N ILE A 74 -1.08 -24.01 -4.22
CA ILE A 74 -1.17 -22.68 -3.60
C ILE A 74 0.14 -22.31 -2.89
N VAL A 75 0.76 -23.27 -2.20
CA VAL A 75 2.06 -23.07 -1.55
C VAL A 75 3.14 -22.75 -2.59
N LEU A 76 3.17 -23.47 -3.72
CA LEU A 76 4.16 -23.23 -4.77
C LEU A 76 3.98 -21.86 -5.42
N GLU A 77 2.74 -21.45 -5.71
CA GLU A 77 2.46 -20.10 -6.22
C GLU A 77 2.88 -19.01 -5.23
N TYR A 78 2.59 -19.20 -3.94
CA TYR A 78 3.02 -18.26 -2.90
C TYR A 78 4.54 -18.12 -2.84
N LEU A 79 5.27 -19.25 -2.83
CA LEU A 79 6.73 -19.25 -2.80
C LEU A 79 7.33 -18.57 -4.04
N GLN A 80 6.74 -18.78 -5.20
CA GLN A 80 7.19 -18.14 -6.43
C GLN A 80 6.97 -16.63 -6.38
N LYS A 81 5.81 -16.16 -5.89
CA LYS A 81 5.55 -14.73 -5.71
C LYS A 81 6.48 -14.09 -4.68
N VAL A 82 6.81 -14.78 -3.58
CA VAL A 82 7.81 -14.27 -2.62
C VAL A 82 9.16 -14.08 -3.29
N ALA A 83 9.62 -15.08 -4.06
CA ALA A 83 10.89 -14.98 -4.80
C ALA A 83 10.89 -13.86 -5.85
N ASP A 84 9.76 -13.64 -6.54
CA ASP A 84 9.61 -12.55 -7.51
C ASP A 84 9.63 -11.16 -6.85
N VAL A 85 9.10 -11.03 -5.63
CA VAL A 85 9.15 -9.77 -4.86
C VAL A 85 10.55 -9.53 -4.30
N GLU A 86 11.21 -10.55 -3.76
CA GLU A 86 12.58 -10.43 -3.24
C GLU A 86 13.59 -10.10 -4.34
N SER A 87 13.46 -10.70 -5.52
CA SER A 87 14.33 -10.43 -6.68
C SER A 87 14.13 -9.04 -7.30
N LYS A 88 12.96 -8.42 -7.14
CA LYS A 88 12.72 -7.03 -7.58
C LYS A 88 13.25 -5.97 -6.61
N ASN A 89 13.53 -6.36 -5.36
CA ASN A 89 14.02 -5.46 -4.31
C ASN A 89 15.56 -5.45 -4.20
N TYR A 90 16.27 -6.26 -4.99
CA TYR A 90 17.75 -6.35 -5.08
C TYR A 90 18.24 -6.02 -6.49
#